data_AF-R1E7Q7-F1
#
_entry.id   AF-R1E7Q7-F1
#
_cell.length_a   1.000
_cell.length_b   1.000
_cell.length_c   1.000
_cell.angle_alpha   90.00
_cell.angle_beta   90.00
_cell.angle_gamma   90.00
#
_symmetry.space_group_name_H-M   'P 1'
#
loop_
_entity.id
_entity.type
_entity.pdbx_description
1 polymer ?
#
loop_
_entity_poly.entity_id
_entity_poly.type
_entity_poly.pdbx_seq_one_letter_code
_entity_poly.pdbx_strand_id
1 'polypeptide(L)'
;MEIQPRANKNRPAQQSTKRAVSTLRVAPGLSASAGAGKSGRDPRFDAVSKGAVDEHAWRQKYGFVFDKQREEVRQLKSTLASAKAAAKAQHAGAPGAKRKRRKRGASAAALPPHEVEALKLELSRKSNQLMAHDQAAERQRLKSAVRKKEVVAVAAGKRPYYKKAREIREEQLTEQFQQLEKSGRLDNYMAKKRKQRASKQRKALPTYSDYTT
;
A
#
# COMPACT_ATOMS: atom_id res chain seq x y z
N MET A 1 -3.80 30.64 44.39
CA MET A 1 -3.48 29.71 45.49
C MET A 1 -3.50 28.29 44.94
N GLU A 2 -2.42 27.56 45.14
CA GLU A 2 -2.25 26.18 44.68
C GLU A 2 -2.97 25.22 45.64
N ILE A 3 -3.85 24.36 45.12
CA ILE A 3 -4.66 23.45 45.95
C ILE A 3 -3.84 22.20 46.25
N GLN A 4 -3.52 21.99 47.52
CA GLN A 4 -2.74 20.83 47.97
C GLN A 4 -3.57 19.53 47.89
N PRO A 5 -2.95 18.38 47.55
CA PRO A 5 -3.63 17.09 47.51
C PRO A 5 -3.99 16.61 48.93
N ARG A 6 -5.01 15.74 49.01
CA ARG A 6 -5.45 15.15 50.29
C ARG A 6 -4.38 14.22 50.86
N ALA A 7 -4.11 14.34 52.17
CA ALA A 7 -3.17 13.46 52.87
C ALA A 7 -3.75 12.08 53.20
N ASN A 8 -5.07 11.96 53.42
CA ASN A 8 -5.75 10.67 53.62
C ASN A 8 -7.14 10.67 52.96
N LYS A 9 -7.79 9.50 52.95
CA LYS A 9 -9.09 9.29 52.29
C LYS A 9 -10.30 9.89 53.04
N ASN A 10 -10.16 10.15 54.34
CA ASN A 10 -11.25 10.60 55.22
C ASN A 10 -11.20 12.12 55.50
N ARG A 11 -10.22 12.83 54.94
CA ARG A 11 -10.05 14.28 55.11
C ARG A 11 -10.78 15.03 53.98
N PRO A 12 -11.56 16.09 54.30
CA PRO A 12 -12.14 16.96 53.29
C PRO A 12 -11.05 17.64 52.46
N ALA A 13 -11.29 17.80 51.16
CA ALA A 13 -10.37 18.45 50.24
C ALA A 13 -10.92 19.82 49.82
N GLN A 14 -10.04 20.84 49.80
CA GLN A 14 -10.38 22.15 49.28
C GLN A 14 -10.56 22.08 47.76
N GLN A 15 -11.57 22.77 47.21
CA GLN A 15 -11.78 22.92 45.77
C GLN A 15 -11.85 24.39 45.39
N SER A 16 -11.46 24.72 44.15
CA SER A 16 -11.53 26.09 43.64
C SER A 16 -12.99 26.50 43.43
N THR A 17 -13.35 27.70 43.86
CA THR A 17 -14.65 28.31 43.59
C THR A 17 -14.90 28.57 42.09
N LYS A 18 -13.84 28.59 41.27
CA LYS A 18 -13.94 28.71 39.81
C LYS A 18 -14.31 27.41 39.12
N ARG A 19 -14.26 26.27 39.82
CA ARG A 19 -14.65 24.99 39.25
C ARG A 19 -16.18 24.92 39.19
N ALA A 20 -16.72 25.02 37.98
CA ALA A 20 -18.16 24.93 37.77
C ALA A 20 -18.72 23.60 38.31
N VAL A 21 -19.81 23.69 39.08
CA VAL A 21 -20.57 22.52 39.55
C VAL A 21 -21.41 21.99 38.38
N SER A 22 -21.37 20.69 38.14
CA SER A 22 -22.20 20.08 37.08
C SER A 22 -23.69 20.21 37.43
N THR A 23 -24.50 20.66 36.49
CA THR A 23 -25.97 20.77 36.64
C THR A 23 -26.69 19.42 36.58
N LEU A 24 -25.98 18.35 36.16
CA LEU A 24 -26.53 17.00 36.07
C LEU A 24 -26.62 16.37 37.47
N ARG A 25 -27.84 16.02 37.90
CA ARG A 25 -28.06 15.23 39.11
C ARG A 25 -27.67 13.77 38.84
N VAL A 26 -26.58 13.34 39.46
CA VAL A 26 -26.15 11.95 39.51
C VAL A 26 -27.15 11.20 40.39
N ALA A 27 -28.01 10.38 39.80
CA ALA A 27 -28.96 9.56 40.56
C ALA A 27 -28.20 8.59 41.49
N PRO A 28 -28.67 8.32 42.72
CA PRO A 28 -28.05 7.33 43.60
C PRO A 28 -27.93 5.99 42.87
N GLY A 29 -26.69 5.49 42.73
CA GLY A 29 -26.38 4.24 42.01
C GLY A 29 -25.89 4.41 40.56
N LEU A 30 -25.97 5.61 39.98
CA LEU A 30 -25.48 5.92 38.63
C LEU A 30 -24.33 6.93 38.69
N SER A 31 -23.08 6.50 38.91
CA SER A 31 -21.95 7.42 38.71
C SER A 31 -21.80 7.71 37.20
N ALA A 32 -21.41 8.93 36.82
CA ALA A 32 -21.09 9.25 35.42
C ALA A 32 -20.01 8.32 34.81
N SER A 33 -19.25 7.62 35.66
CA SER A 33 -18.25 6.61 35.29
C SER A 33 -18.77 5.16 35.27
N ALA A 34 -19.95 4.86 35.83
CA ALA A 34 -20.47 3.50 35.96
C ALA A 34 -20.84 2.87 34.61
N GLY A 35 -21.18 3.68 33.61
CA GLY A 35 -21.42 3.25 32.22
C GLY A 35 -20.21 3.37 31.29
N ALA A 36 -19.15 4.07 31.71
CA ALA A 36 -18.01 4.39 30.83
C ALA A 36 -17.05 3.21 30.59
N GLY A 37 -17.14 2.14 31.39
CA GLY A 37 -16.18 1.01 31.36
C GLY A 37 -16.66 -0.25 30.64
N LYS A 38 -17.94 -0.35 30.25
CA LYS A 38 -18.52 -1.56 29.67
C LYS A 38 -19.31 -1.20 28.43
N SER A 39 -18.60 -0.80 27.37
CA SER A 39 -19.20 -0.96 26.04
C SER A 39 -19.51 -2.44 25.87
N GLY A 40 -20.72 -2.78 25.42
CA GLY A 40 -21.01 -4.12 24.92
C GLY A 40 -20.11 -4.35 23.72
N ARG A 41 -18.89 -4.84 23.95
CA ARG A 41 -17.92 -5.13 22.90
C ARG A 41 -18.42 -6.37 22.19
N ASP A 42 -19.04 -6.19 21.04
CA ASP A 42 -19.41 -7.31 20.18
C ASP A 42 -18.12 -8.03 19.77
N PRO A 43 -17.91 -9.30 20.16
CA PRO A 43 -16.67 -10.03 19.85
C PRO A 43 -16.41 -10.15 18.34
N ARG A 44 -17.44 -10.00 17.49
CA ARG A 44 -17.28 -9.98 16.03
C ARG A 44 -16.58 -8.70 15.55
N PHE A 45 -16.79 -7.60 16.25
CA PHE A 45 -16.30 -6.27 15.91
C PHE A 45 -15.26 -5.73 16.91
N ASP A 46 -15.00 -6.46 17.99
CA ASP A 46 -14.03 -6.11 19.01
C ASP A 46 -12.61 -6.35 18.49
N ALA A 47 -11.81 -5.28 18.50
CA ALA A 47 -10.43 -5.30 18.00
C ALA A 47 -9.53 -6.27 18.79
N VAL A 48 -9.87 -6.53 20.07
CA VAL A 48 -9.13 -7.49 20.92
C VAL A 48 -9.47 -8.92 20.51
N SER A 49 -10.74 -9.21 20.27
CA SER A 49 -11.23 -10.55 19.90
C SER A 49 -10.76 -11.02 18.51
N LYS A 50 -10.56 -10.09 17.56
CA LYS A 50 -10.07 -10.43 16.21
C LYS A 50 -8.61 -10.87 16.13
N GLY A 51 -7.77 -10.45 17.09
CA GLY A 51 -6.33 -10.65 17.02
C GLY A 51 -5.67 -9.96 15.80
N ALA A 52 -4.33 -10.02 15.73
CA ALA A 52 -3.61 -9.56 14.55
C ALA A 52 -3.76 -10.58 13.42
N VAL A 53 -4.07 -10.12 12.20
CA VAL A 53 -4.16 -11.01 11.03
C VAL A 53 -2.76 -11.52 10.69
N ASP A 54 -2.57 -12.83 10.71
CA ASP A 54 -1.38 -13.45 10.13
C ASP A 54 -1.47 -13.38 8.60
N GLU A 55 -0.92 -12.29 8.05
CA GLU A 55 -0.86 -12.09 6.60
C GLU A 55 -0.13 -13.22 5.88
N HIS A 56 0.88 -13.83 6.50
CA HIS A 56 1.63 -14.89 5.86
C HIS A 56 0.75 -16.14 5.70
N ALA A 57 0.09 -16.56 6.78
CA ALA A 57 -0.86 -17.69 6.71
C ALA A 57 -2.02 -17.40 5.76
N TRP A 58 -2.54 -16.16 5.74
CA TRP A 58 -3.59 -15.76 4.81
C TRP A 58 -3.13 -15.87 3.35
N ARG A 59 -1.94 -15.37 3.01
CA ARG A 59 -1.39 -15.45 1.63
C ARG A 59 -1.21 -16.90 1.18
N GLN A 60 -0.81 -17.80 2.07
CA GLN A 60 -0.68 -19.23 1.75
C GLN A 60 -2.05 -19.88 1.53
N LYS A 61 -3.01 -19.65 2.44
CA LYS A 61 -4.35 -20.24 2.36
C LYS A 61 -5.16 -19.73 1.16
N TYR A 62 -5.00 -18.47 0.81
CA TYR A 62 -5.77 -17.80 -0.24
C TYR A 62 -4.94 -17.47 -1.49
N GLY A 63 -3.83 -18.19 -1.73
CA GLY A 63 -2.98 -17.99 -2.91
C GLY A 63 -3.73 -18.08 -4.24
N PHE A 64 -4.70 -19.00 -4.32
CA PHE A 64 -5.53 -19.22 -5.51
C PHE A 64 -6.32 -17.97 -5.96
N VAL A 65 -6.64 -17.05 -5.04
CA VAL A 65 -7.32 -15.79 -5.37
C VAL A 65 -6.46 -14.94 -6.30
N PHE A 66 -5.14 -14.92 -6.06
CA PHE A 66 -4.19 -14.18 -6.90
C PHE A 66 -3.98 -14.86 -8.25
N ASP A 67 -4.05 -16.20 -8.30
CA ASP A 67 -3.98 -16.92 -9.57
C ASP A 67 -5.19 -16.62 -10.45
N LYS A 68 -6.40 -16.57 -9.88
CA LYS A 68 -7.59 -16.10 -10.60
C LYS A 68 -7.45 -14.66 -11.08
N GLN A 69 -6.92 -13.76 -10.25
CA GLN A 69 -6.65 -12.37 -10.67
C GLN A 69 -5.64 -12.27 -11.82
N ARG A 70 -4.64 -13.17 -11.88
CA ARG A 70 -3.69 -13.24 -13.00
C ARG A 70 -4.39 -13.67 -14.29
N GLU A 71 -5.32 -14.63 -14.21
CA GLU A 71 -6.15 -15.02 -15.35
C GLU A 71 -7.04 -13.87 -15.82
N GLU A 72 -7.67 -13.14 -14.90
CA GLU A 72 -8.45 -11.94 -15.24
C GLU A 72 -7.60 -10.88 -15.94
N VAL A 73 -6.37 -10.64 -15.46
CA VAL A 73 -5.41 -9.73 -16.13
C VAL A 73 -5.05 -10.23 -17.53
N ARG A 74 -4.91 -11.54 -17.73
CA ARG A 74 -4.67 -12.13 -19.06
C ARG A 74 -5.87 -11.91 -19.99
N GLN A 75 -7.09 -12.09 -19.50
CA GLN A 75 -8.31 -11.82 -20.24
C GLN A 75 -8.40 -10.33 -20.63
N LEU A 76 -8.20 -9.41 -19.68
CA LEU A 76 -8.17 -7.96 -19.93
C LEU A 76 -7.13 -7.56 -20.98
N LYS A 77 -5.94 -8.18 -20.96
CA LYS A 77 -4.92 -7.94 -22.01
C LYS A 77 -5.40 -8.42 -23.38
N SER A 78 -6.07 -9.57 -23.44
CA SER A 78 -6.58 -10.12 -24.70
C SER A 78 -7.74 -9.29 -25.27
N THR A 79 -8.67 -8.82 -24.44
CA THR A 79 -9.77 -7.93 -24.86
C THR A 79 -9.24 -6.61 -25.37
N LEU A 80 -8.25 -6.03 -24.69
CA LEU A 80 -7.62 -4.76 -25.10
C LEU A 80 -6.79 -4.94 -26.38
N ALA A 81 -6.14 -6.09 -26.58
CA ALA A 81 -5.45 -6.41 -27.83
C ALA A 81 -6.44 -6.56 -29.00
N SER A 82 -7.57 -7.24 -28.79
CA SER A 82 -8.68 -7.35 -29.74
C SER A 82 -9.25 -5.98 -30.09
N ALA A 83 -9.54 -5.14 -29.08
CA ALA A 83 -10.03 -3.77 -29.25
C ALA A 83 -9.09 -2.92 -30.11
N LYS A 84 -7.78 -2.98 -29.82
CA LYS A 84 -6.75 -2.29 -30.60
C LYS A 84 -6.68 -2.79 -32.04
N ALA A 85 -6.81 -4.09 -32.26
CA ALA A 85 -6.82 -4.66 -33.60
C ALA A 85 -8.06 -4.22 -34.40
N ALA A 86 -9.24 -4.19 -33.76
CA ALA A 86 -10.49 -3.70 -34.35
C ALA A 86 -10.40 -2.20 -34.70
N ALA A 87 -9.90 -1.37 -33.80
CA ALA A 87 -9.68 0.07 -34.06
C ALA A 87 -8.68 0.30 -35.20
N LYS A 88 -7.56 -0.44 -35.23
CA LYS A 88 -6.59 -0.37 -36.33
C LYS A 88 -7.22 -0.79 -37.68
N ALA A 89 -8.09 -1.81 -37.68
CA ALA A 89 -8.76 -2.26 -38.89
C ALA A 89 -9.76 -1.23 -39.44
N GLN A 90 -10.41 -0.43 -38.57
CA GLN A 90 -11.28 0.68 -38.98
C GLN A 90 -10.49 1.81 -39.65
N HIS A 91 -9.30 2.13 -39.15
CA HIS A 91 -8.45 3.19 -39.71
C HIS A 91 -7.55 2.74 -40.89
N ALA A 92 -7.41 1.44 -41.16
CA ALA A 92 -6.55 0.89 -42.22
C ALA A 92 -7.12 1.01 -43.65
N GLY A 93 -8.16 1.82 -43.86
CA GLY A 93 -8.72 2.11 -45.20
C GLY A 93 -8.08 3.33 -45.84
N ALA A 94 -6.82 3.23 -46.30
CA ALA A 94 -6.26 4.20 -47.25
C ALA A 94 -6.68 3.82 -48.69
N PRO A 95 -7.00 4.78 -49.57
CA PRO A 95 -7.39 4.49 -50.94
C PRO A 95 -6.17 3.95 -51.72
N GLY A 96 -6.18 2.66 -52.09
CA GLY A 96 -5.18 2.09 -53.02
C GLY A 96 -4.58 0.72 -52.68
N ALA A 97 -4.79 0.14 -51.49
CA ALA A 97 -4.22 -1.17 -51.15
C ALA A 97 -5.09 -2.33 -51.67
N LYS A 98 -4.56 -3.17 -52.59
CA LYS A 98 -5.25 -4.38 -53.07
C LYS A 98 -5.51 -5.36 -51.90
N ARG A 99 -6.79 -5.48 -51.49
CA ARG A 99 -7.24 -6.33 -50.39
C ARG A 99 -7.21 -7.80 -50.81
N LYS A 100 -6.29 -8.60 -50.26
CA LYS A 100 -6.44 -10.07 -50.27
C LYS A 100 -7.70 -10.40 -49.45
N ARG A 101 -8.70 -11.05 -50.07
CA ARG A 101 -9.97 -11.45 -49.41
C ARG A 101 -9.65 -12.38 -48.24
N ARG A 102 -9.53 -11.85 -47.02
CA ARG A 102 -9.51 -12.66 -45.80
C ARG A 102 -10.95 -13.04 -45.46
N LYS A 103 -11.18 -14.31 -45.12
CA LYS A 103 -12.48 -14.84 -44.67
C LYS A 103 -12.98 -13.97 -43.51
N ARG A 104 -14.13 -13.29 -43.70
CA ARG A 104 -14.80 -12.48 -42.67
C ARG A 104 -15.32 -13.43 -41.59
N GLY A 105 -14.48 -13.77 -40.62
CA GLY A 105 -14.99 -14.15 -39.29
C GLY A 105 -15.57 -12.89 -38.64
N ALA A 106 -16.61 -13.02 -37.84
CA ALA A 106 -17.30 -11.92 -37.16
C ALA A 106 -16.29 -10.93 -36.55
N SER A 107 -16.11 -9.76 -37.16
CA SER A 107 -15.25 -8.73 -36.61
C SER A 107 -16.01 -8.10 -35.45
N ALA A 108 -15.59 -8.40 -34.22
CA ALA A 108 -16.06 -7.72 -33.03
C ALA A 108 -16.03 -6.20 -33.30
N ALA A 109 -17.16 -5.52 -33.10
CA ALA A 109 -17.25 -4.08 -33.28
C ALA A 109 -16.18 -3.40 -32.41
N ALA A 110 -15.56 -2.31 -32.91
CA ALA A 110 -14.59 -1.60 -32.08
C ALA A 110 -15.30 -1.07 -30.84
N LEU A 111 -14.77 -1.43 -29.67
CA LEU A 111 -15.25 -0.92 -28.40
C LEU A 111 -15.13 0.61 -28.38
N PRO A 112 -16.11 1.31 -27.78
CA PRO A 112 -16.07 2.76 -27.68
C PRO A 112 -14.84 3.21 -26.85
N PRO A 113 -14.33 4.43 -27.10
CA PRO A 113 -13.06 4.88 -26.51
C PRO A 113 -13.09 4.90 -24.97
N HIS A 114 -14.23 5.23 -24.36
CA HIS A 114 -14.37 5.29 -22.90
C HIS A 114 -14.27 3.89 -22.26
N GLU A 115 -14.80 2.84 -22.89
CA GLU A 115 -14.66 1.46 -22.42
C GLU A 115 -13.21 0.98 -22.52
N VAL A 116 -12.52 1.35 -23.60
CA VAL A 116 -11.09 1.01 -23.77
C VAL A 116 -10.24 1.67 -22.67
N GLU A 117 -10.53 2.92 -22.31
CA GLU A 117 -9.87 3.60 -21.18
C GLU A 117 -10.22 2.96 -19.83
N ALA A 118 -11.48 2.59 -19.61
CA ALA A 118 -11.89 1.86 -18.40
C ALA A 118 -11.15 0.52 -18.26
N LEU A 119 -11.04 -0.25 -19.34
CA LEU A 119 -10.29 -1.51 -19.37
C LEU A 119 -8.78 -1.30 -19.10
N LYS A 120 -8.18 -0.23 -19.63
CA LYS A 120 -6.78 0.14 -19.32
C LYS A 120 -6.60 0.46 -17.84
N LEU A 121 -7.52 1.23 -17.27
CA LEU A 121 -7.47 1.60 -15.85
C LEU A 121 -7.61 0.37 -14.96
N GLU A 122 -8.55 -0.52 -15.25
CA GLU A 122 -8.73 -1.77 -14.52
C GLU A 122 -7.50 -2.68 -14.62
N LEU A 123 -6.95 -2.83 -15.83
CA LEU A 123 -5.73 -3.58 -16.06
C LEU A 123 -4.56 -3.00 -15.23
N SER A 124 -4.40 -1.68 -15.22
CA SER A 124 -3.40 -1.01 -14.39
C SER A 124 -3.61 -1.29 -12.91
N ARG A 125 -4.85 -1.16 -12.41
CA ARG A 125 -5.18 -1.43 -11.00
C ARG A 125 -4.86 -2.86 -10.60
N LYS A 126 -5.37 -3.85 -11.35
CA LYS A 126 -5.15 -5.27 -11.06
C LYS A 126 -3.67 -5.65 -11.20
N SER A 127 -2.99 -5.13 -12.22
CA SER A 127 -1.55 -5.35 -12.37
C SER A 127 -0.78 -4.78 -11.19
N ASN A 128 -1.10 -3.57 -10.71
CA ASN A 128 -0.44 -2.97 -9.55
C ASN A 128 -0.69 -3.77 -8.26
N GLN A 129 -1.91 -4.29 -8.08
CA GLN A 129 -2.26 -5.16 -6.94
C GLN A 129 -1.45 -6.46 -6.96
N LEU A 130 -1.36 -7.13 -8.12
CA LEU A 130 -0.55 -8.33 -8.28
C LEU A 130 0.94 -8.05 -8.07
N MET A 131 1.46 -6.97 -8.64
CA MET A 131 2.86 -6.58 -8.42
C MET A 131 3.16 -6.32 -6.94
N ALA A 132 2.26 -5.65 -6.21
CA ALA A 132 2.41 -5.43 -4.77
C ALA A 132 2.37 -6.74 -3.99
N HIS A 133 1.48 -7.66 -4.36
CA HIS A 133 1.42 -9.01 -3.78
C HIS A 133 2.72 -9.78 -3.99
N ASP A 134 3.20 -9.85 -5.23
CA ASP A 134 4.41 -10.59 -5.60
C ASP A 134 5.65 -9.99 -4.93
N GLN A 135 5.75 -8.66 -4.86
CA GLN A 135 6.81 -7.99 -4.09
C GLN A 135 6.74 -8.32 -2.60
N ALA A 136 5.55 -8.39 -2.00
CA ALA A 136 5.40 -8.75 -0.60
C ALA A 136 5.79 -10.22 -0.35
N ALA A 137 5.41 -11.13 -1.25
CA ALA A 137 5.78 -12.54 -1.20
C ALA A 137 7.30 -12.73 -1.31
N GLU A 138 7.95 -12.06 -2.27
CA GLU A 138 9.41 -12.12 -2.44
C GLU A 138 10.15 -11.54 -1.23
N ARG A 139 9.69 -10.42 -0.66
CA ARG A 139 10.25 -9.87 0.58
C ARG A 139 10.18 -10.87 1.74
N GLN A 140 9.06 -11.57 1.89
CA GLN A 140 8.91 -12.60 2.91
C GLN A 140 9.81 -13.80 2.65
N ARG A 141 9.91 -14.25 1.39
CA ARG A 141 10.79 -15.34 0.98
C ARG A 141 12.25 -15.02 1.32
N LEU A 142 12.74 -13.83 0.95
CA LEU A 142 14.10 -13.37 1.26
C LEU A 142 14.33 -13.30 2.77
N LYS A 143 13.39 -12.71 3.52
CA LYS A 143 13.47 -12.63 4.98
C LYS A 143 13.55 -14.03 5.62
N SER A 144 12.72 -14.96 5.17
CA SER A 144 12.73 -16.35 5.67
C SER A 144 14.03 -17.07 5.32
N ALA A 145 14.58 -16.85 4.12
CA ALA A 145 15.84 -17.43 3.69
C ALA A 145 17.03 -16.92 4.53
N VAL A 146 17.09 -15.61 4.78
CA VAL A 146 18.10 -15.00 5.66
C VAL A 146 17.98 -15.57 7.08
N ARG A 147 16.76 -15.67 7.61
CA ARG A 147 16.53 -16.25 8.94
C ARG A 147 16.99 -17.71 9.01
N LYS A 148 16.68 -18.52 8.00
CA LYS A 148 17.15 -19.92 7.92
C LYS A 148 18.67 -20.01 7.91
N LYS A 149 19.36 -19.16 7.14
CA LYS A 149 20.83 -19.11 7.11
C LYS A 149 21.41 -18.73 8.47
N GLU A 150 20.84 -17.73 9.13
CA GLU A 150 21.32 -17.32 10.46
C GLU A 150 21.08 -18.41 11.51
N VAL A 151 19.93 -19.10 11.46
CA VAL A 151 19.65 -20.25 12.35
C VAL A 151 20.71 -21.35 12.18
N VAL A 152 21.09 -21.67 10.94
CA VAL A 152 22.17 -22.65 10.66
C VAL A 152 23.52 -22.16 11.20
N ALA A 153 23.85 -20.88 11.00
CA ALA A 153 25.10 -20.32 11.52
C ALA A 153 25.13 -20.30 13.05
N VAL A 154 24.00 -20.03 13.69
CA VAL A 154 23.86 -20.08 15.16
C VAL A 154 24.01 -21.51 15.67
N ALA A 155 23.43 -22.48 14.99
CA ALA A 155 23.62 -23.89 15.31
C ALA A 155 25.11 -24.31 15.18
N ALA A 156 25.85 -23.70 14.26
CA ALA A 156 27.30 -23.89 14.12
C ALA A 156 28.14 -23.12 15.17
N GLY A 157 27.51 -22.43 16.12
CA GLY A 157 28.18 -21.74 17.23
C GLY A 157 28.34 -20.22 17.06
N LYS A 158 27.86 -19.63 15.95
CA LYS A 158 27.79 -18.17 15.84
C LYS A 158 26.80 -17.62 16.88
N ARG A 159 27.13 -16.50 17.51
CA ARG A 159 26.18 -15.81 18.38
C ARG A 159 25.03 -15.24 17.53
N PRO A 160 23.74 -15.40 17.95
CA PRO A 160 22.61 -14.85 17.20
C PRO A 160 22.78 -13.36 16.94
N TYR A 161 22.82 -12.96 15.67
CA TYR A 161 22.95 -11.57 15.27
C TYR A 161 21.77 -11.12 14.42
N TYR A 162 21.09 -10.07 14.87
CA TYR A 162 19.99 -9.45 14.15
C TYR A 162 20.50 -8.16 13.50
N LYS A 163 20.56 -8.15 12.17
CA LYS A 163 20.97 -6.96 11.40
C LYS A 163 20.11 -5.76 11.77
N LYS A 164 20.73 -4.59 11.89
CA LYS A 164 20.00 -3.34 12.15
C LYS A 164 19.18 -2.95 10.92
N ALA A 165 18.07 -2.25 11.14
CA ALA A 165 17.22 -1.76 10.05
C ALA A 165 17.93 -0.81 9.06
N ARG A 166 19.05 -0.19 9.48
CA ARG A 166 19.91 0.61 8.60
C ARG A 166 20.74 -0.28 7.67
N GLU A 167 21.40 -1.29 8.22
CA GLU A 167 22.23 -2.26 7.46
C GLU A 167 21.37 -2.99 6.41
N ILE A 168 20.17 -3.43 6.79
CA ILE A 168 19.22 -4.04 5.86
C ILE A 168 18.87 -3.09 4.69
N ARG A 169 18.71 -1.79 4.98
CA ARG A 169 18.42 -0.79 3.94
C ARG A 169 19.62 -0.56 3.03
N GLU A 170 20.83 -0.52 3.58
CA GLU A 170 22.07 -0.39 2.81
C GLU A 170 22.25 -1.60 1.87
N GLU A 171 22.05 -2.83 2.37
CA GLU A 171 22.07 -4.05 1.56
C GLU A 171 21.04 -4.01 0.42
N GLN A 172 19.78 -3.66 0.73
CA GLN A 172 18.73 -3.52 -0.29
C GLN A 172 19.08 -2.48 -1.36
N LEU A 173 19.71 -1.36 -0.99
CA LEU A 173 20.14 -0.34 -1.94
C LEU A 173 21.28 -0.83 -2.83
N THR A 174 22.24 -1.58 -2.28
CA THR A 174 23.33 -2.17 -3.06
C THR A 174 22.81 -3.22 -4.05
N GLU A 175 21.89 -4.09 -3.63
CA GLU A 175 21.26 -5.08 -4.51
C GLU A 175 20.46 -4.41 -5.65
N GLN A 176 19.67 -3.39 -5.33
CA GLN A 176 18.94 -2.61 -6.33
C GLN A 176 19.87 -1.93 -7.33
N PHE A 177 20.99 -1.36 -6.85
CA PHE A 177 22.00 -0.76 -7.71
C PHE A 177 22.61 -1.80 -8.66
N GLN A 178 23.06 -2.94 -8.14
CA GLN A 178 23.61 -4.03 -8.95
C GLN A 178 22.59 -4.56 -9.98
N GLN A 179 21.32 -4.66 -9.60
CA GLN A 179 20.26 -5.09 -10.52
C GLN A 179 20.05 -4.06 -11.64
N LEU A 180 20.08 -2.76 -11.33
CA LEU A 180 19.97 -1.68 -12.31
C LEU A 180 21.18 -1.63 -13.26
N GLU A 181 22.38 -1.88 -12.73
CA GLU A 181 23.62 -1.96 -13.48
C GLU A 181 23.59 -3.17 -14.45
N LYS A 182 23.29 -4.37 -13.93
CA LYS A 182 23.15 -5.59 -14.74
C LYS A 182 22.08 -5.48 -15.83
N SER A 183 21.00 -4.75 -15.55
CA SER A 183 19.93 -4.53 -16.53
C SER A 183 20.20 -3.40 -17.53
N GLY A 184 21.33 -2.69 -17.41
CA GLY A 184 21.69 -1.54 -18.25
C GLY A 184 20.77 -0.33 -18.09
N ARG A 185 19.98 -0.27 -17.02
CA ARG A 185 18.96 0.78 -16.79
C ARG A 185 19.41 1.87 -15.83
N LEU A 186 20.63 1.75 -15.29
CA LEU A 186 21.17 2.67 -14.28
C LEU A 186 21.21 4.12 -14.78
N ASP A 187 21.72 4.38 -15.99
CA ASP A 187 21.85 5.74 -16.52
C ASP A 187 20.51 6.44 -16.68
N ASN A 188 19.52 5.73 -17.23
CA ASN A 188 18.16 6.22 -17.37
C ASN A 188 17.52 6.52 -16.01
N TYR A 189 17.72 5.64 -15.03
CA TYR A 189 17.26 5.86 -13.66
C TYR A 189 17.90 7.11 -13.05
N MET A 190 19.23 7.26 -13.22
CA MET A 190 19.99 8.40 -12.70
C MET A 190 19.59 9.70 -13.39
N ALA A 191 19.38 9.71 -14.70
CA ALA A 191 18.87 10.86 -15.44
C ALA A 191 17.49 11.30 -14.93
N LYS A 192 16.57 10.33 -14.74
CA LYS A 192 15.24 10.60 -14.18
C LYS A 192 15.32 11.15 -12.75
N LYS A 193 16.24 10.62 -11.93
CA LYS A 193 16.48 11.12 -10.56
C LYS A 193 17.08 12.52 -10.54
N ARG A 194 18.06 12.82 -11.42
CA ARG A 194 18.61 14.17 -11.59
C ARG A 194 17.51 15.16 -11.96
N LYS A 195 16.66 14.84 -12.94
CA LYS A 195 15.51 15.68 -13.34
C LYS A 195 14.54 15.92 -12.17
N GLN A 196 14.21 14.88 -11.40
CA GLN A 196 13.32 15.01 -10.25
C GLN A 196 13.93 15.87 -9.14
N ARG A 197 15.23 15.71 -8.84
CA ARG A 197 15.95 16.53 -7.86
C ARG A 197 16.03 17.99 -8.29
N ALA A 198 16.39 18.27 -9.55
CA ALA A 198 16.43 19.63 -10.10
C ALA A 198 15.06 20.31 -10.03
N SER A 199 13.98 19.60 -10.35
CA SER A 199 12.63 20.14 -10.20
C SER A 199 12.25 20.43 -8.74
N LYS A 200 12.72 19.63 -7.77
CA LYS A 200 12.50 19.90 -6.35
C LYS A 200 13.30 21.11 -5.87
N GLN A 201 14.57 21.21 -6.27
CA GLN A 201 15.41 22.36 -5.99
C GLN A 201 14.78 23.65 -6.54
N ARG A 202 14.31 23.62 -7.79
CA ARG A 202 13.59 24.77 -8.38
C ARG A 202 12.36 25.21 -7.60
N LYS A 203 11.61 24.26 -7.00
CA LYS A 203 10.46 24.57 -6.15
C LYS A 203 10.85 25.07 -4.75
N ALA A 204 12.05 24.75 -4.29
CA ALA A 204 12.55 25.17 -2.99
C ALA A 204 13.29 26.52 -3.04
N LEU A 205 13.65 26.98 -4.24
CA LEU A 205 14.20 28.32 -4.44
C LEU A 205 13.07 29.35 -4.32
N PRO A 206 13.29 30.45 -3.59
CA PRO A 206 12.37 31.57 -3.57
C PRO A 206 12.11 32.09 -4.99
N THR A 207 10.85 32.40 -5.26
CA THR A 207 10.39 33.01 -6.51
C THR A 207 10.28 34.52 -6.35
N TYR A 208 10.29 35.26 -7.45
CA TYR A 208 10.19 36.74 -7.42
C TYR A 208 8.95 37.24 -6.65
N SER A 209 7.86 36.47 -6.67
CA SER A 209 6.63 36.72 -5.91
C SER A 209 6.82 36.66 -4.39
N ASP A 210 7.85 35.98 -3.88
CA ASP A 210 8.14 35.89 -2.45
C ASP A 210 8.82 37.16 -1.90
N TYR A 211 9.29 38.04 -2.79
CA TYR A 211 10.02 39.28 -2.45
C TYR A 211 9.21 40.56 -2.69
N THR A 212 8.06 40.48 -3.35
CA THR A 212 7.16 41.61 -3.59
C THR A 212 6.04 41.59 -2.56
N THR A 213 6.13 42.44 -1.54
CA THR A 213 5.02 42.78 -0.62
C THR A 213 4.34 44.05 -1.09
#